data_AF-A0A968C1X6-F1
#
_entry.id   AF-A0A968C1X6-F1
#
_cell.length_a   1.000
_cell.length_b   1.000
_cell.length_c   1.000
_cell.angle_alpha   90.00
_cell.angle_beta   90.00
_cell.angle_gamma   90.00
#
_symmetry.space_group_name_H-M   'P 1'
#
loop_
_entity.id
_entity.type
_entity.pdbx_description
1 polymer ?
#
loop_
_entity_poly.entity_id
_entity_poly.type
_entity_poly.pdbx_seq_one_letter_code
_entity_poly.pdbx_strand_id
1 'polypeptide(L)' 'MLAACVNVLPGVTSVYRWEGELQRDQEWLLVAKSTREVLDDLVRRVQALHSYDLPEVVALPVVG' A
#
# COMPACT_ATOMS: atom_id res chain seq x y z
N MET A 1 14.42 -10.48 2.24
CA MET A 1 13.25 -10.15 3.08
C MET A 1 12.73 -8.80 2.61
N LEU A 2 11.45 -8.67 2.26
CA LEU A 2 10.91 -7.41 1.68
C LEU A 2 10.39 -6.43 2.74
N ALA A 3 9.90 -6.92 3.87
CA ALA A 3 9.53 -6.12 5.02
C ALA A 3 9.87 -6.90 6.29
N ALA A 4 10.33 -6.20 7.33
CA ALA A 4 10.65 -6.81 8.61
C ALA A 4 9.38 -7.05 9.46
N CYS A 5 8.40 -6.15 9.34
CA CYS A 5 7.12 -6.21 10.05
C CYS A 5 6.04 -5.49 9.25
N VAL A 6 4.80 -5.96 9.34
CA VAL A 6 3.63 -5.34 8.71
C VAL A 6 2.50 -5.25 9.73
N ASN A 7 1.95 -4.06 9.93
CA ASN A 7 0.68 -3.91 10.64
C ASN A 7 -0.46 -3.99 9.62
N VAL A 8 -1.51 -4.71 9.97
CA VAL A 8 -2.67 -4.95 9.11
C VAL A 8 -3.88 -4.32 9.78
N LEU A 9 -4.44 -3.26 9.17
CA LEU A 9 -5.56 -2.51 9.73
C LEU A 9 -6.81 -2.73 8.86
N PRO A 10 -7.86 -3.41 9.38
CA PRO A 10 -9.11 -3.61 8.65
C PRO A 10 -10.05 -2.39 8.77
N GLY A 11 -11.05 -2.32 7.89
CA GLY A 11 -12.18 -1.39 8.01
C GLY A 11 -11.85 0.06 7.62
N VAL A 12 -10.87 0.25 6.75
CA VAL A 12 -10.55 1.58 6.20
C VAL A 12 -11.52 1.88 5.06
N THR A 13 -12.03 3.11 5.00
CA THR A 13 -12.80 3.57 3.84
C THR A 13 -11.92 4.45 2.96
N SER A 14 -11.59 3.98 1.77
CA SER A 14 -10.87 4.74 0.76
C SER A 14 -11.87 5.57 -0.05
N VAL A 15 -11.61 6.87 -0.17
CA VAL A 15 -12.48 7.82 -0.88
C VAL A 15 -11.66 8.51 -1.96
N TYR A 16 -12.04 8.32 -3.22
CA TYR A 16 -11.30 8.83 -4.37
C TYR A 16 -12.26 9.16 -5.53
N ARG A 17 -11.75 9.79 -6.58
CA ARG A 17 -12.52 10.07 -7.79
C ARG A 17 -12.06 9.14 -8.91
N TRP A 18 -12.99 8.46 -9.56
CA TRP A 18 -12.74 7.59 -10.70
C TRP A 18 -13.83 7.79 -11.74
N GLU A 19 -13.45 7.91 -13.01
CA GLU A 19 -14.38 8.17 -14.12
C GLU A 19 -15.34 9.35 -13.89
N GLY A 20 -14.84 10.39 -13.21
CA GLY A 20 -15.63 11.58 -12.86
C GLY A 20 -16.47 11.45 -11.59
N GLU A 21 -16.68 10.24 -11.08
CA GLU A 21 -17.55 9.94 -9.94
C GLU A 21 -16.78 9.76 -8.63
N LEU A 22 -17.44 10.07 -7.51
CA LEU A 22 -16.89 9.83 -6.17
C LEU A 22 -17.08 8.37 -5.78
N GLN A 23 -15.98 7.66 -5.58
CA GLN A 23 -15.95 6.26 -5.13
C GLN A 23 -15.69 6.17 -3.63
N ARG A 24 -16.21 5.10 -3.01
CA ARG A 24 -15.98 4.75 -1.60
C ARG A 24 -15.85 3.25 -1.46
N ASP A 25 -14.64 2.77 -1.18
CA ASP A 25 -14.37 1.34 -1.05
C ASP A 25 -13.91 0.97 0.37
N GLN A 26 -14.29 -0.23 0.81
CA GLN A 26 -13.81 -0.80 2.07
C GLN A 26 -12.51 -1.55 1.82
N GLU A 27 -11.45 -1.12 2.48
CA GLU A 27 -10.09 -1.59 2.22
C GLU A 27 -9.33 -1.90 3.51
N TRP A 28 -8.15 -2.45 3.32
CA TRP A 28 -7.19 -2.78 4.36
C TRP A 28 -5.96 -1.90 4.19
N LEU A 29 -5.53 -1.25 5.28
CA LEU A 29 -4.28 -0.49 5.28
C LEU A 29 -3.14 -1.36 5.82
N LEU A 30 -2.08 -1.46 5.03
CA LEU A 30 -0.84 -2.14 5.42
C LEU A 30 0.25 -1.13 5.73
N VAL A 31 0.79 -1.17 6.96
CA VAL A 31 1.95 -0.36 7.36
C VAL A 31 3.17 -1.27 7.49
N ALA A 32 3.91 -1.40 6.39
CA ALA A 32 5.11 -2.20 6.27
C ALA A 32 6.36 -1.41 6.66
N LYS A 33 7.21 -2.01 7.51
CA LYS A 33 8.51 -1.45 7.90
C LYS A 33 9.57 -2.16 7.08
N SER A 34 10.28 -1.39 6.28
CA SER A 34 11.28 -1.87 5.35
C SER A 34 12.44 -0.90 5.25
N THR A 35 13.46 -1.29 4.48
CA THR A 35 14.62 -0.45 4.18
C THR A 35 14.50 0.10 2.76
N ARG A 36 15.25 1.17 2.48
CA ARG A 36 15.18 1.86 1.18
C ARG A 36 15.67 0.97 0.03
N GLU A 37 16.65 0.10 0.31
CA GLU A 37 17.33 -0.74 -0.69
C GLU A 37 16.37 -1.76 -1.33
N VAL A 38 15.32 -2.17 -0.64
CA VAL A 38 14.36 -3.18 -1.12
C VAL A 38 13.01 -2.60 -1.54
N LEU A 39 12.86 -1.27 -1.56
CA LEU A 39 11.59 -0.61 -1.87
C LEU A 39 11.05 -1.00 -3.26
N ASP A 40 11.91 -0.98 -4.28
CA ASP A 40 11.49 -1.33 -5.65
C ASP A 40 11.06 -2.80 -5.76
N ASP A 41 11.75 -3.70 -5.07
CA ASP A 41 11.36 -5.12 -5.00
C ASP A 41 10.03 -5.29 -4.25
N LEU A 42 9.81 -4.54 -3.18
CA LEU A 42 8.57 -4.54 -2.41
C LEU A 42 7.40 -4.07 -3.30
N VAL A 43 7.54 -2.94 -3.99
CA VAL A 43 6.51 -2.39 -4.89
C VAL A 43 6.17 -3.41 -5.98
N ARG A 44 7.17 -3.99 -6.64
CA ARG A 44 6.96 -5.04 -7.66
C ARG A 44 6.24 -6.25 -7.09
N ARG A 45 6.57 -6.66 -5.86
CA ARG A 45 5.89 -7.79 -5.21
C ARG A 45 4.44 -7.48 -4.88
N VAL A 46 4.13 -6.26 -4.43
CA VAL A 46 2.76 -5.81 -4.17
C VAL A 46 1.98 -5.83 -5.49
N GLN A 47 2.48 -5.20 -6.56
CA GLN A 47 1.83 -5.19 -7.87
C GLN A 47 1.55 -6.60 -8.41
N ALA A 48 2.51 -7.53 -8.26
CA ALA A 48 2.33 -8.91 -8.73
C ALA A 48 1.31 -9.73 -7.93
N LEU A 49 0.91 -9.27 -6.73
CA LEU A 49 -0.03 -9.97 -5.84
C LEU A 49 -1.38 -9.27 -5.71
N HIS A 50 -1.42 -7.96 -5.93
CA HIS A 50 -2.60 -7.15 -5.67
C HIS A 50 -3.68 -7.40 -6.72
N SER A 51 -4.94 -7.33 -6.33
CA SER A 51 -6.08 -7.51 -7.24
C SER A 51 -6.32 -6.32 -8.17
N TYR A 52 -5.79 -5.16 -7.80
CA TYR A 52 -5.89 -3.94 -8.62
C TYR A 52 -4.69 -3.82 -9.54
N ASP A 53 -4.92 -3.31 -10.75
CA ASP A 53 -3.87 -3.03 -11.71
C ASP A 53 -2.91 -1.92 -11.24
N LEU A 54 -3.40 -0.98 -10.43
CA LEU A 54 -2.63 0.13 -9.85
C LEU A 54 -2.85 0.22 -8.33
N PRO A 55 -2.14 -0.58 -7.52
CA PRO A 55 -2.25 -0.51 -6.06
C PRO A 55 -1.59 0.75 -5.49
N GLU A 56 -2.15 1.29 -4.42
CA GLU A 56 -1.52 2.37 -3.66
C GLU A 56 -0.30 1.85 -2.89
N VAL A 57 0.87 2.47 -3.13
CA VAL A 57 2.07 2.26 -2.31
C VAL A 57 2.75 3.60 -2.08
N VAL A 58 2.79 4.05 -0.83
CA VAL A 58 3.44 5.30 -0.41
C VAL A 58 4.55 4.99 0.58
N ALA A 59 5.76 5.51 0.32
CA ALA A 59 6.91 5.36 1.21
C ALA A 59 7.21 6.68 1.93
N LEU A 60 7.34 6.62 3.25
CA LEU A 60 7.71 7.76 4.10
C LEU A 60 9.05 7.45 4.79
N PRO A 61 10.00 8.40 4.86
CA PRO A 61 11.23 8.19 5.60
C PRO A 61 10.94 8.13 7.10
N VAL A 62 11.52 7.14 7.78
CA VAL A 62 11.56 7.11 9.24
C VAL A 62 12.79 7.90 9.67
N VAL A 63 12.58 9.02 10.34
CA VAL A 63 13.65 9.86 10.91
C VAL A 63 13.55 9.78 12.43
N GLY A 64 14.59 9.28 13.08
CA GLY A 64 14.67 9.04 14.52
C GLY A 64 16.08 8.67 14.94
#